data_AF-A0A8T6EGY5-F1
#
_entry.id   AF-A0A8T6EGY5-F1
#
_cell.length_a   1.000
_cell.length_b   1.000
_cell.length_c   1.000
_cell.angle_alpha   90.00
_cell.angle_beta   90.00
_cell.angle_gamma   90.00
#
_symmetry.space_group_name_H-M   'P 1'
#
loop_
_entity.id
_entity.type
_entity.pdbx_description
1 polymer ?
#
loop_
_entity_poly.entity_id
_entity_poly.type
_entity_poly.pdbx_seq_one_letter_code
_entity_poly.pdbx_strand_id
1 'polypeptide(L)'
;MTDTVERIRFARIVMSSRFPIGVATTYKQPSVCFCCIILLSFVLLLMSWGCQSNTTPRVPHEGHGVQVGNSRIDAPGSVPASSITEEFIRRLDLAHQPSFHRSVQSIRNQFLDWPPKQQAIRESDASNYVHALSEFVLSALDAPLIALKGISSLKTQNVGQIRAKVVAESYIYRWVDDCENALSVLVTYEPQSENDSLRWVERIWSVLDSPCAYHSLTAMTLNNVSVQGWWDLAKIAVTSSSQVERASKLSRWKLQYPQHIAARFTPRHFRTEDSVPRKIALLLPQSGPLSSAATAIKNGFMSAHLHATSRNDLSIEVYDTTTTEITTLIEQVVDEGVDVIVGPLDKENVRRILEKDDTKVPIIALNQPTSSSRFVLQRNLVRLAQVVEDDAIAIANQVNSQNLERVLLVLGQDYWCVRAAISFRNTINDEITIAAETKLSNLRESTESVANLLGVTESNSRQAELATITRRTIEFTARRRHDVDAIIAFVNQDEFAALSAALHYHFAGDIPIILAEPTFRDLSKTGSYADGTNFTSTPAHLFSVPLTTQIRESFADASVLYPLYVFGIDAYRTTMHIEEVLRGGPIFGYTGYLRPDEQRNMVREPIWGMVQGRALKPRKHIIQSDDHRRNLY
;
A
#
# COMPACT_ATOMS: atom_id res chain seq x y z
N MET A 1 -53.46 43.92 -3.11
CA MET A 1 -52.67 44.63 -2.08
C MET A 1 -52.26 43.60 -1.04
N THR A 2 -51.03 43.73 -0.55
CA THR A 2 -50.29 42.85 0.39
C THR A 2 -50.02 41.43 -0.12
N ASP A 3 -48.84 41.20 -0.71
CA ASP A 3 -47.73 40.56 0.02
C ASP A 3 -46.48 40.43 -0.89
N THR A 4 -45.65 41.48 -0.96
CA THR A 4 -44.40 41.49 -1.76
C THR A 4 -43.33 42.37 -1.12
N VAL A 5 -43.17 42.32 0.21
CA VAL A 5 -42.18 43.18 0.91
C VAL A 5 -41.28 42.45 1.94
N GLU A 6 -41.53 41.19 2.34
CA GLU A 6 -40.73 40.58 3.43
C GLU A 6 -39.69 39.51 3.04
N ARG A 7 -38.96 39.65 1.93
CA ARG A 7 -37.79 38.77 1.66
C ARG A 7 -36.52 39.45 1.13
N ILE A 8 -36.29 40.70 1.49
CA ILE A 8 -34.97 41.32 1.28
C ILE A 8 -34.51 41.95 2.59
N ARG A 9 -33.72 41.21 3.38
CA ARG A 9 -32.73 41.78 4.30
C ARG A 9 -31.71 40.72 4.75
N PHE A 10 -30.45 41.03 4.43
CA PHE A 10 -29.16 40.45 4.86
C PHE A 10 -28.32 39.77 3.78
N ALA A 11 -27.96 40.56 2.76
CA ALA A 11 -26.66 40.43 2.11
C ALA A 11 -25.65 41.29 2.89
N ARG A 12 -24.66 40.65 3.54
CA ARG A 12 -23.46 41.36 4.01
C ARG A 12 -22.34 41.10 3.00
N ILE A 13 -21.85 42.21 2.48
CA ILE A 13 -20.84 42.36 1.45
C ILE A 13 -19.45 42.09 2.05
N VAL A 14 -18.66 41.21 1.45
CA VAL A 14 -17.19 41.25 1.54
C VAL A 14 -16.67 41.39 0.12
N MET A 15 -16.21 42.61 -0.20
CA MET A 15 -15.55 42.92 -1.47
C MET A 15 -14.10 42.41 -1.43
N SER A 16 -13.72 41.59 -2.41
CA SER A 16 -12.32 41.29 -2.73
C SER A 16 -11.80 42.31 -3.74
N SER A 17 -10.62 42.87 -3.52
CA SER A 17 -10.02 43.98 -4.27
C SER A 17 -9.40 43.60 -5.63
N ARG A 18 -9.76 42.46 -6.24
CA ARG A 18 -9.06 41.96 -7.43
C ARG A 18 -9.82 41.84 -8.75
N PHE A 19 -11.13 42.11 -8.83
CA PHE A 19 -11.85 42.12 -10.13
C PHE A 19 -13.07 43.06 -10.11
N PRO A 20 -13.07 44.19 -10.86
CA PRO A 20 -14.24 45.03 -11.04
C PRO A 20 -14.87 44.73 -12.40
N ILE A 21 -15.85 43.83 -12.47
CA ILE A 21 -16.94 43.77 -13.48
C ILE A 21 -17.87 42.63 -13.04
N GLY A 22 -19.09 42.96 -12.63
CA GLY A 22 -20.15 41.99 -12.36
C GLY A 22 -21.00 41.81 -13.61
N VAL A 23 -21.03 40.60 -14.18
CA VAL A 23 -22.03 40.20 -15.18
C VAL A 23 -23.10 39.39 -14.44
N ALA A 24 -24.36 39.85 -14.51
CA ALA A 24 -25.50 39.12 -13.99
C ALA A 24 -25.91 38.01 -14.98
N THR A 25 -25.81 36.75 -14.59
CA THR A 25 -26.40 35.61 -15.30
C THR A 25 -27.67 35.15 -14.59
N THR A 26 -28.80 35.21 -15.28
CA THR A 26 -30.10 34.68 -14.83
C THR A 26 -30.14 33.16 -15.05
N TYR A 27 -30.30 32.39 -13.98
CA TYR A 27 -30.60 30.96 -14.06
C TYR A 27 -32.09 30.74 -14.31
N LYS A 28 -32.41 30.01 -15.37
CA LYS A 28 -33.77 29.52 -15.67
C LYS A 28 -33.86 28.07 -15.18
N GLN A 29 -34.70 27.81 -14.16
CA GLN A 29 -35.00 26.45 -13.71
C GLN A 29 -35.77 25.67 -14.81
N PRO A 30 -35.42 24.41 -15.12
CA PRO A 30 -36.26 23.56 -15.94
C PRO A 30 -37.41 22.97 -15.10
N SER A 31 -38.60 22.99 -15.69
CA SER A 31 -39.86 22.48 -15.12
C SER A 31 -39.88 20.95 -14.99
N VAL A 32 -40.39 20.47 -13.85
CA VAL A 32 -40.49 19.07 -13.38
C VAL A 32 -41.45 18.17 -14.19
N CYS A 33 -41.92 18.58 -15.37
CA CYS A 33 -43.03 17.87 -16.05
C CYS A 33 -42.62 16.85 -17.13
N PHE A 34 -41.33 16.71 -17.47
CA PHE A 34 -40.90 15.86 -18.61
C PHE A 34 -40.44 14.43 -18.22
N CYS A 35 -40.23 14.14 -16.93
CA CYS A 35 -39.68 12.85 -16.48
C CYS A 35 -40.73 11.75 -16.28
N CYS A 36 -42.02 12.09 -16.13
CA CYS A 36 -43.08 11.11 -15.87
C CYS A 36 -43.61 10.38 -17.12
N ILE A 37 -43.31 10.85 -18.33
CA ILE A 37 -43.86 10.27 -19.57
C ILE A 37 -42.97 9.16 -20.16
N ILE A 38 -41.67 9.12 -19.84
CA ILE A 38 -40.74 8.09 -20.35
C ILE A 38 -40.72 6.83 -19.46
N LEU A 39 -41.06 6.96 -18.17
CA LEU A 39 -41.08 5.85 -17.21
C LEU A 39 -42.29 4.90 -17.36
N LEU A 40 -43.39 5.33 -18.00
CA LEU A 40 -44.57 4.48 -18.22
C LEU A 40 -44.46 3.58 -19.47
N SER A 41 -43.56 3.88 -20.40
CA SER A 41 -43.43 3.14 -21.67
C SER A 41 -42.51 1.92 -21.59
N PHE A 42 -41.62 1.86 -20.59
CA PHE A 42 -40.65 0.75 -20.43
C PHE A 42 -41.20 -0.44 -19.62
N VAL A 43 -42.22 -0.21 -18.79
CA VAL A 43 -42.82 -1.24 -17.92
C VAL A 43 -43.83 -2.15 -18.65
N LEU A 44 -44.36 -1.71 -19.81
CA LEU A 44 -45.31 -2.49 -20.62
C LEU A 44 -44.66 -3.43 -21.65
N LEU A 45 -43.33 -3.36 -21.84
CA LEU A 45 -42.61 -4.15 -22.86
C LEU A 45 -41.87 -5.39 -22.31
N LEU A 46 -41.86 -5.59 -20.98
CA LEU A 46 -41.19 -6.72 -20.30
C LEU A 46 -42.15 -7.85 -19.85
N MET A 47 -43.45 -7.77 -20.17
CA MET A 47 -44.48 -8.72 -19.71
C MET A 47 -45.06 -9.63 -20.80
N SER A 48 -44.32 -9.92 -21.88
CA SER A 48 -44.88 -10.71 -23.00
C SER A 48 -44.02 -11.84 -23.57
N TRP A 49 -42.99 -12.34 -22.89
CA TRP A 49 -42.27 -13.55 -23.34
C TRP A 49 -42.27 -14.62 -22.26
N GLY A 50 -43.33 -15.45 -22.31
CA GLY A 50 -43.51 -16.63 -21.49
C GLY A 50 -42.70 -17.83 -21.97
N CYS A 51 -42.46 -18.74 -21.03
CA CYS A 51 -41.75 -20.01 -21.13
C CYS A 51 -42.20 -20.89 -22.31
N GLN A 52 -41.23 -21.51 -23.00
CA GLN A 52 -41.41 -22.81 -23.63
C GLN A 52 -40.20 -23.70 -23.31
N SER A 53 -40.46 -24.77 -22.57
CA SER A 53 -39.56 -25.87 -22.28
C SER A 53 -39.49 -26.82 -23.47
N ASN A 54 -38.28 -27.05 -24.01
CA ASN A 54 -38.02 -28.18 -24.91
C ASN A 54 -37.07 -29.18 -24.21
N THR A 55 -37.66 -30.27 -23.76
CA THR A 55 -36.98 -31.52 -23.41
C THR A 55 -36.52 -32.22 -24.68
N THR A 56 -35.27 -32.67 -24.73
CA THR A 56 -34.80 -33.67 -25.71
C THR A 56 -34.17 -34.86 -24.98
N PRO A 57 -34.39 -36.11 -25.45
CA PRO A 57 -34.06 -37.32 -24.70
C PRO A 57 -32.62 -37.78 -24.95
N ARG A 58 -31.99 -38.30 -23.89
CA ARG A 58 -30.68 -39.00 -23.94
C ARG A 58 -30.84 -40.41 -24.54
N VAL A 59 -29.90 -40.78 -25.42
CA VAL A 59 -29.64 -42.15 -25.88
C VAL A 59 -28.32 -42.64 -25.24
N PRO A 60 -28.21 -43.91 -24.81
CA PRO A 60 -27.10 -44.38 -23.97
C PRO A 60 -25.93 -44.92 -24.79
N HIS A 61 -24.72 -44.81 -24.24
CA HIS A 61 -23.59 -45.66 -24.63
C HIS A 61 -22.98 -46.31 -23.37
N GLU A 62 -23.10 -47.64 -23.33
CA GLU A 62 -22.18 -48.58 -22.68
C GLU A 62 -20.75 -48.24 -23.15
N GLY A 63 -19.67 -48.27 -22.38
CA GLY A 63 -19.34 -48.94 -21.14
C GLY A 63 -17.96 -49.56 -21.37
N HIS A 64 -16.92 -49.18 -20.63
CA HIS A 64 -15.69 -49.97 -20.41
C HIS A 64 -15.07 -49.52 -19.09
N GLY A 65 -15.01 -50.45 -18.14
CA GLY A 65 -14.54 -50.23 -16.79
C GLY A 65 -13.03 -50.40 -16.66
N VAL A 66 -12.46 -49.66 -15.69
CA VAL A 66 -11.26 -50.07 -14.98
C VAL A 66 -11.50 -49.77 -13.50
N GLN A 67 -11.33 -50.80 -12.68
CA GLN A 67 -11.53 -50.80 -11.23
C GLN A 67 -10.44 -49.99 -10.52
N VAL A 68 -10.83 -49.16 -9.55
CA VAL A 68 -9.98 -48.79 -8.41
C VAL A 68 -10.82 -48.97 -7.13
N GLY A 69 -10.23 -49.65 -6.16
CA GLY A 69 -10.89 -50.35 -5.07
C GLY A 69 -11.67 -49.49 -4.07
N ASN A 70 -12.66 -50.15 -3.48
CA ASN A 70 -13.52 -49.70 -2.39
C ASN A 70 -12.73 -49.24 -1.15
N SER A 71 -12.86 -47.96 -0.80
CA SER A 71 -12.92 -47.52 0.59
C SER A 71 -14.29 -46.92 0.84
N ARG A 72 -15.03 -47.50 1.79
CA ARG A 72 -16.38 -47.10 2.21
C ARG A 72 -16.51 -45.58 2.36
N ILE A 73 -17.45 -45.01 1.61
CA ILE A 73 -17.94 -43.65 1.81
C ILE A 73 -18.92 -43.71 2.98
N ASP A 74 -18.48 -43.29 4.16
CA ASP A 74 -19.40 -42.89 5.21
C ASP A 74 -20.13 -41.60 4.77
N ALA A 75 -21.43 -41.53 5.07
CA ALA A 75 -22.33 -40.43 4.71
C ALA A 75 -21.78 -39.04 5.07
N PRO A 76 -22.16 -37.96 4.36
CA PRO A 76 -21.62 -36.63 4.60
C PRO A 76 -22.08 -36.11 5.98
N GLY A 77 -21.17 -36.17 6.95
CA GLY A 77 -21.35 -35.55 8.25
C GLY A 77 -21.53 -34.05 8.12
N SER A 78 -22.50 -33.50 8.84
CA SER A 78 -22.73 -32.07 8.98
C SER A 78 -21.48 -31.37 9.50
N VAL A 79 -20.92 -30.47 8.68
CA VAL A 79 -19.85 -29.53 9.04
C VAL A 79 -20.41 -28.60 10.14
N PRO A 80 -19.90 -28.63 11.39
CA PRO A 80 -20.46 -27.83 12.49
C PRO A 80 -20.47 -26.32 12.18
N ALA A 81 -21.41 -25.55 12.74
CA ALA A 81 -21.47 -24.09 12.57
C ALA A 81 -20.17 -23.36 12.95
N SER A 82 -19.37 -23.93 13.85
CA SER A 82 -18.02 -23.44 14.18
C SER A 82 -17.03 -23.58 13.02
N SER A 83 -17.22 -24.49 12.08
CA SER A 83 -16.30 -24.69 10.95
C SER A 83 -16.61 -23.85 9.70
N ILE A 84 -17.87 -23.43 9.48
CA ILE A 84 -18.20 -22.53 8.35
C ILE A 84 -17.66 -21.11 8.60
N THR A 85 -17.84 -20.60 9.81
CA THR A 85 -17.29 -19.30 10.25
C THR A 85 -15.76 -19.30 10.18
N GLU A 86 -15.10 -20.36 10.64
CA GLU A 86 -13.63 -20.47 10.58
C GLU A 86 -13.12 -20.57 9.14
N GLU A 87 -13.82 -21.29 8.28
CA GLU A 87 -13.49 -21.36 6.85
C GLU A 87 -13.65 -20.00 6.16
N PHE A 88 -14.69 -19.23 6.48
CA PHE A 88 -14.86 -17.85 6.00
C PHE A 88 -13.69 -16.95 6.44
N ILE A 89 -13.34 -16.99 7.73
CA ILE A 89 -12.20 -16.24 8.27
C ILE A 89 -10.90 -16.68 7.59
N ARG A 90 -10.69 -17.98 7.37
CA ARG A 90 -9.51 -18.52 6.69
C ARG A 90 -9.42 -18.01 5.25
N ARG A 91 -10.53 -17.90 4.54
CA ARG A 91 -10.57 -17.29 3.19
C ARG A 91 -10.23 -15.81 3.26
N LEU A 92 -10.81 -15.04 4.17
CA LEU A 92 -10.40 -13.64 4.37
C LEU A 92 -8.89 -13.50 4.64
N ASP A 93 -8.32 -14.40 5.45
CA ASP A 93 -6.87 -14.40 5.72
C ASP A 93 -6.05 -14.68 4.46
N LEU A 94 -6.46 -15.64 3.63
CA LEU A 94 -5.82 -15.94 2.35
C LEU A 94 -5.95 -14.78 1.36
N ALA A 95 -7.11 -14.12 1.33
CA ALA A 95 -7.34 -12.91 0.55
C ALA A 95 -6.49 -11.72 1.04
N HIS A 96 -5.91 -11.82 2.24
CA HIS A 96 -5.09 -10.77 2.84
C HIS A 96 -3.58 -11.03 2.75
N GLN A 97 -3.13 -12.21 2.32
CA GLN A 97 -1.70 -12.53 2.34
C GLN A 97 -0.89 -11.66 1.36
N PRO A 98 0.20 -10.98 1.80
CA PRO A 98 1.05 -10.14 0.95
C PRO A 98 1.71 -10.87 -0.23
N SER A 99 1.87 -12.20 -0.13
CA SER A 99 2.46 -13.08 -1.14
C SER A 99 1.47 -13.54 -2.21
N PHE A 100 0.17 -13.27 -2.05
CA PHE A 100 -0.82 -13.54 -3.08
C PHE A 100 -1.12 -12.25 -3.84
N HIS A 101 -0.84 -12.29 -5.14
CA HIS A 101 -1.08 -11.19 -6.08
C HIS A 101 -2.44 -10.52 -5.84
N ARG A 102 -2.39 -9.23 -5.51
CA ARG A 102 -3.55 -8.41 -5.15
C ARG A 102 -4.32 -8.08 -6.43
N SER A 103 -5.36 -8.85 -6.70
CA SER A 103 -6.40 -8.49 -7.65
C SER A 103 -7.78 -8.60 -7.01
N VAL A 104 -8.66 -7.66 -7.35
CA VAL A 104 -10.12 -7.76 -7.14
C VAL A 104 -10.61 -9.16 -7.54
N GLN A 105 -10.05 -9.72 -8.62
CA GLN A 105 -10.34 -11.06 -9.12
C GLN A 105 -9.93 -12.19 -8.16
N SER A 106 -8.78 -12.10 -7.48
CA SER A 106 -8.39 -13.10 -6.47
C SER A 106 -9.40 -13.16 -5.32
N ILE A 107 -9.83 -12.00 -4.82
CA ILE A 107 -10.87 -11.91 -3.79
C ILE A 107 -12.17 -12.48 -4.33
N ARG A 108 -12.58 -12.04 -5.51
CA ARG A 108 -13.79 -12.52 -6.18
C ARG A 108 -13.79 -14.04 -6.31
N ASN A 109 -12.67 -14.64 -6.75
CA ASN A 109 -12.50 -16.10 -6.87
C ASN A 109 -12.58 -16.84 -5.53
N GLN A 110 -12.18 -16.20 -4.42
CA GLN A 110 -12.29 -16.82 -3.10
C GLN A 110 -13.73 -16.89 -2.59
N PHE A 111 -14.63 -16.03 -3.09
CA PHE A 111 -16.00 -15.89 -2.58
C PHE A 111 -17.12 -16.17 -3.60
N LEU A 112 -16.84 -16.24 -4.92
CA LEU A 112 -17.82 -16.36 -6.03
C LEU A 112 -18.85 -17.49 -5.87
N ASP A 113 -18.49 -18.60 -5.21
CA ASP A 113 -19.34 -19.79 -5.05
C ASP A 113 -19.39 -20.30 -3.59
N TRP A 114 -19.01 -19.46 -2.61
CA TRP A 114 -18.93 -19.86 -1.21
C TRP A 114 -19.86 -19.06 -0.27
N PRO A 115 -20.59 -19.72 0.65
CA PRO A 115 -20.73 -21.18 0.76
C PRO A 115 -21.54 -21.78 -0.41
N PRO A 116 -21.35 -23.07 -0.79
CA PRO A 116 -22.02 -23.65 -1.95
C PRO A 116 -23.54 -23.59 -1.79
N LYS A 117 -24.26 -23.12 -2.80
CA LYS A 117 -25.74 -23.03 -2.80
C LYS A 117 -26.44 -24.36 -2.44
N GLN A 118 -25.79 -25.50 -2.69
CA GLN A 118 -26.31 -26.85 -2.38
C GLN A 118 -25.98 -27.34 -0.96
N GLN A 119 -25.10 -26.66 -0.20
CA GLN A 119 -24.83 -26.96 1.21
C GLN A 119 -25.85 -26.34 2.16
N ALA A 120 -26.96 -25.81 1.62
CA ALA A 120 -28.03 -25.16 2.35
C ALA A 120 -29.40 -25.81 2.03
N ILE A 121 -29.67 -27.00 2.59
CA ILE A 121 -31.04 -27.37 3.02
C ILE A 121 -30.95 -28.20 4.32
N ARG A 122 -30.23 -27.69 5.32
CA ARG A 122 -30.62 -27.79 6.73
C ARG A 122 -30.24 -26.47 7.37
N GLU A 123 -31.25 -25.61 7.49
CA GLU A 123 -31.25 -24.27 8.09
C GLU A 123 -30.33 -24.19 9.31
N SER A 124 -29.17 -23.55 9.16
CA SER A 124 -28.44 -23.02 10.31
C SER A 124 -28.20 -21.54 10.08
N ASP A 125 -28.52 -20.72 11.08
CA ASP A 125 -28.34 -19.27 11.05
C ASP A 125 -26.88 -18.86 10.69
N ALA A 126 -25.91 -19.75 10.94
CA ALA A 126 -24.51 -19.53 10.61
C ALA A 126 -24.23 -19.47 9.09
N SER A 127 -24.81 -20.37 8.28
CA SER A 127 -24.56 -20.40 6.83
C SER A 127 -25.13 -19.17 6.13
N ASN A 128 -26.35 -18.77 6.50
CA ASN A 128 -27.00 -17.58 5.97
C ASN A 128 -26.22 -16.30 6.35
N TYR A 129 -25.73 -16.25 7.58
CA TYR A 129 -24.93 -15.11 8.06
C TYR A 129 -23.60 -14.98 7.33
N VAL A 130 -22.87 -16.08 7.15
CA VAL A 130 -21.60 -16.09 6.41
C VAL A 130 -21.80 -15.78 4.93
N HIS A 131 -22.90 -16.24 4.33
CA HIS A 131 -23.24 -15.86 2.96
C HIS A 131 -23.48 -14.35 2.85
N ALA A 132 -24.27 -13.75 3.75
CA ALA A 132 -24.49 -12.31 3.77
C ALA A 132 -23.17 -11.52 3.96
N LEU A 133 -22.27 -11.98 4.83
CA LEU A 133 -20.95 -11.37 4.97
C LEU A 133 -20.11 -11.48 3.69
N SER A 134 -20.17 -12.63 3.01
CA SER A 134 -19.44 -12.85 1.75
C SER A 134 -19.94 -11.90 0.65
N GLU A 135 -21.26 -11.71 0.53
CA GLU A 135 -21.86 -10.72 -0.38
C GLU A 135 -21.38 -9.29 -0.06
N PHE A 136 -21.34 -8.90 1.22
CA PHE A 136 -20.82 -7.57 1.58
C PHE A 136 -19.32 -7.41 1.29
N VAL A 137 -18.51 -8.42 1.57
CA VAL A 137 -17.07 -8.43 1.24
C VAL A 137 -16.86 -8.28 -0.26
N LEU A 138 -17.65 -8.98 -1.07
CA LEU A 138 -17.63 -8.82 -2.53
C LEU A 138 -18.09 -7.43 -2.96
N SER A 139 -19.17 -6.89 -2.38
CA SER A 139 -19.66 -5.54 -2.66
C SER A 139 -18.66 -4.45 -2.28
N ALA A 140 -17.76 -4.72 -1.33
CA ALA A 140 -16.76 -3.77 -0.88
C ALA A 140 -15.68 -3.49 -1.94
N LEU A 141 -15.58 -4.34 -2.96
CA LEU A 141 -14.72 -4.12 -4.14
C LEU A 141 -15.15 -2.87 -4.90
N ASP A 142 -16.46 -2.60 -4.98
CA ASP A 142 -17.03 -1.47 -5.71
C ASP A 142 -17.45 -0.32 -4.78
N ALA A 143 -18.02 -0.65 -3.62
CA ALA A 143 -18.62 0.32 -2.69
C ALA A 143 -18.30 0.00 -1.22
N PRO A 144 -17.03 0.15 -0.78
CA PRO A 144 -16.58 -0.27 0.55
C PRO A 144 -17.30 0.41 1.70
N LEU A 145 -17.64 1.71 1.60
CA LEU A 145 -18.41 2.40 2.65
C LEU A 145 -19.85 1.87 2.78
N ILE A 146 -20.49 1.51 1.66
CA ILE A 146 -21.83 0.93 1.66
C ILE A 146 -21.77 -0.47 2.27
N ALA A 147 -20.76 -1.26 1.88
CA ALA A 147 -20.51 -2.59 2.43
C ALA A 147 -20.31 -2.54 3.96
N LEU A 148 -19.45 -1.63 4.45
CA LEU A 148 -19.22 -1.43 5.89
C LEU A 148 -20.51 -1.09 6.62
N LYS A 149 -21.31 -0.14 6.10
CA LYS A 149 -22.61 0.21 6.69
C LYS A 149 -23.56 -0.99 6.72
N GLY A 150 -23.56 -1.80 5.66
CA GLY A 150 -24.31 -3.05 5.56
C GLY A 150 -23.91 -4.06 6.64
N ILE A 151 -22.62 -4.37 6.74
CA ILE A 151 -22.10 -5.30 7.75
C ILE A 151 -22.39 -4.80 9.17
N SER A 152 -22.15 -3.52 9.45
CA SER A 152 -22.39 -2.95 10.78
C SER A 152 -23.86 -3.06 11.20
N SER A 153 -24.80 -3.05 10.24
CA SER A 153 -26.24 -3.24 10.50
C SER A 153 -26.67 -4.69 10.76
N LEU A 154 -25.83 -5.68 10.42
CA LEU A 154 -26.13 -7.09 10.66
C LEU A 154 -26.21 -7.39 12.16
N LYS A 155 -27.31 -8.03 12.56
CA LYS A 155 -27.52 -8.51 13.93
C LYS A 155 -26.77 -9.83 14.13
N THR A 156 -26.07 -9.92 15.25
CA THR A 156 -25.34 -11.13 15.67
C THR A 156 -26.11 -11.84 16.77
N GLN A 157 -26.22 -13.17 16.69
CA GLN A 157 -26.94 -14.02 17.65
C GLN A 157 -26.01 -14.87 18.51
N ASN A 158 -24.77 -15.11 18.05
CA ASN A 158 -23.79 -15.92 18.77
C ASN A 158 -22.36 -15.38 18.57
N VAL A 159 -21.43 -15.86 19.41
CA VAL A 159 -20.02 -15.42 19.42
C VAL A 159 -19.33 -15.64 18.08
N GLY A 160 -19.64 -16.72 17.35
CA GLY A 160 -19.07 -16.99 16.03
C GLY A 160 -19.47 -15.92 14.99
N GLN A 161 -20.73 -15.48 15.01
CA GLN A 161 -21.21 -14.40 14.13
C GLN A 161 -20.58 -13.05 14.49
N ILE A 162 -20.39 -12.74 15.78
CA ILE A 162 -19.67 -11.55 16.22
C ILE A 162 -18.23 -11.60 15.67
N ARG A 163 -17.56 -12.74 15.85
CA ARG A 163 -16.19 -12.94 15.38
C ARG A 163 -16.06 -12.75 13.87
N ALA A 164 -16.90 -13.42 13.07
CA ALA A 164 -16.85 -13.26 11.60
C ALA A 164 -17.17 -11.81 11.16
N LYS A 165 -18.12 -11.15 11.83
CA LYS A 165 -18.46 -9.75 11.55
C LYS A 165 -17.27 -8.82 11.70
N VAL A 166 -16.62 -8.83 12.87
CA VAL A 166 -15.50 -7.90 13.13
C VAL A 166 -14.28 -8.21 12.26
N VAL A 167 -14.07 -9.48 11.88
CA VAL A 167 -13.02 -9.85 10.92
C VAL A 167 -13.32 -9.30 9.53
N ALA A 168 -14.58 -9.40 9.07
CA ALA A 168 -14.99 -8.85 7.77
C ALA A 168 -14.91 -7.31 7.75
N GLU A 169 -15.35 -6.64 8.81
CA GLU A 169 -15.20 -5.17 8.94
C GLU A 169 -13.73 -4.76 8.92
N SER A 170 -12.88 -5.44 9.71
CA SER A 170 -11.43 -5.18 9.74
C SER A 170 -10.80 -5.38 8.36
N TYR A 171 -11.19 -6.43 7.64
CA TYR A 171 -10.72 -6.71 6.29
C TYR A 171 -11.04 -5.56 5.33
N ILE A 172 -12.28 -5.06 5.34
CA ILE A 172 -12.68 -3.94 4.47
C ILE A 172 -11.99 -2.63 4.88
N TYR A 173 -11.84 -2.36 6.18
CA TYR A 173 -11.09 -1.17 6.64
C TYR A 173 -9.64 -1.19 6.15
N ARG A 174 -8.97 -2.35 6.17
CA ARG A 174 -7.62 -2.51 5.61
C ARG A 174 -7.59 -2.31 4.10
N TRP A 175 -8.62 -2.77 3.38
CA TRP A 175 -8.76 -2.55 1.94
C TRP A 175 -8.79 -1.06 1.58
N VAL A 176 -9.42 -0.23 2.42
CA VAL A 176 -9.49 1.22 2.25
C VAL A 176 -8.37 1.99 2.98
N ASP A 177 -7.33 1.30 3.45
CA ASP A 177 -6.17 1.86 4.16
C ASP A 177 -6.53 2.57 5.47
N ASP A 178 -7.65 2.19 6.12
CA ASP A 178 -8.09 2.72 7.41
C ASP A 178 -7.64 1.83 8.57
N CYS A 179 -6.36 1.94 8.91
CA CYS A 179 -5.72 1.13 9.94
C CYS A 179 -6.35 1.31 11.34
N GLU A 180 -6.84 2.51 11.66
CA GLU A 180 -7.41 2.84 12.96
C GLU A 180 -8.71 2.09 13.20
N ASN A 181 -9.63 2.14 12.24
CA ASN A 181 -10.88 1.39 12.35
C ASN A 181 -10.66 -0.12 12.17
N ALA A 182 -9.74 -0.54 11.29
CA ALA A 182 -9.37 -1.94 11.14
C ALA A 182 -8.92 -2.59 12.46
N LEU A 183 -8.12 -1.85 13.25
CA LEU A 183 -7.69 -2.27 14.57
C LEU A 183 -8.85 -2.20 15.58
N SER A 184 -9.55 -1.07 15.61
CA SER A 184 -10.57 -0.79 16.62
C SER A 184 -11.69 -1.82 16.63
N VAL A 185 -12.18 -2.26 15.46
CA VAL A 185 -13.23 -3.29 15.39
C VAL A 185 -12.79 -4.64 15.94
N LEU A 186 -11.54 -5.07 15.71
CA LEU A 186 -11.02 -6.34 16.23
C LEU A 186 -10.89 -6.32 17.76
N VAL A 187 -10.55 -5.16 18.34
CA VAL A 187 -10.43 -4.98 19.79
C VAL A 187 -11.78 -5.09 20.51
N THR A 188 -12.91 -4.93 19.81
CA THR A 188 -14.24 -5.09 20.40
C THR A 188 -14.64 -6.53 20.72
N TYR A 189 -13.95 -7.52 20.15
CA TYR A 189 -14.23 -8.93 20.39
C TYR A 189 -13.42 -9.47 21.58
N GLU A 190 -14.11 -10.11 22.52
CA GLU A 190 -13.50 -10.79 23.66
C GLU A 190 -13.39 -12.30 23.39
N PRO A 191 -12.17 -12.86 23.28
CA PRO A 191 -11.95 -14.28 23.03
C PRO A 191 -12.37 -15.15 24.22
N GLN A 192 -12.95 -16.32 23.93
CA GLN A 192 -13.63 -17.16 24.92
C GLN A 192 -12.74 -18.24 25.56
N SER A 193 -11.52 -18.43 25.05
CA SER A 193 -10.56 -19.40 25.58
C SER A 193 -9.12 -18.89 25.44
N GLU A 194 -8.18 -19.54 26.11
CA GLU A 194 -6.76 -19.21 26.01
C GLU A 194 -6.21 -19.41 24.59
N ASN A 195 -6.56 -20.52 23.92
CA ASN A 195 -6.16 -20.74 22.53
C ASN A 195 -6.79 -19.73 21.56
N ASP A 196 -8.06 -19.34 21.78
CA ASP A 196 -8.72 -18.30 20.99
C ASP A 196 -8.02 -16.95 21.23
N SER A 197 -7.63 -16.65 22.46
CA SER A 197 -6.92 -15.41 22.82
C SER A 197 -5.56 -15.31 22.12
N LEU A 198 -4.80 -16.41 22.07
CA LEU A 198 -3.54 -16.46 21.33
C LEU A 198 -3.74 -16.17 19.84
N ARG A 199 -4.72 -16.80 19.20
CA ARG A 199 -5.02 -16.56 17.78
C ARG A 199 -5.52 -15.14 17.54
N TRP A 200 -6.33 -14.61 18.46
CA TRP A 200 -6.92 -13.27 18.34
C TRP A 200 -5.86 -12.17 18.47
N VAL A 201 -4.91 -12.34 19.38
CA VAL A 201 -3.74 -11.45 19.51
C VAL A 201 -2.92 -11.41 18.23
N GLU A 202 -2.64 -12.55 17.62
CA GLU A 202 -1.90 -12.58 16.34
C GLU A 202 -2.70 -11.92 15.22
N ARG A 203 -4.03 -12.06 15.21
CA ARG A 203 -4.89 -11.38 14.23
C ARG A 203 -4.90 -9.87 14.41
N ILE A 204 -5.04 -9.38 15.64
CA ILE A 204 -4.94 -7.95 15.93
C ILE A 204 -3.56 -7.44 15.52
N TRP A 205 -2.50 -8.16 15.90
CA TRP A 205 -1.14 -7.81 15.53
C TRP A 205 -0.95 -7.80 14.01
N SER A 206 -1.59 -8.69 13.25
CA SER A 206 -1.48 -8.71 11.78
C SER A 206 -1.92 -7.43 11.08
N VAL A 207 -2.74 -6.59 11.72
CA VAL A 207 -3.08 -5.25 11.21
C VAL A 207 -1.87 -4.33 11.34
N LEU A 208 -1.18 -4.40 12.47
CA LEU A 208 -0.01 -3.59 12.81
C LEU A 208 1.29 -4.17 12.25
N ASP A 209 1.33 -5.45 11.89
CA ASP A 209 2.43 -6.10 11.18
C ASP A 209 2.40 -5.77 9.69
N SER A 210 2.39 -4.46 9.42
CA SER A 210 2.23 -3.84 8.12
C SER A 210 2.65 -2.36 8.19
N PRO A 211 2.65 -1.61 7.08
CA PRO A 211 2.84 -0.16 7.11
C PRO A 211 1.91 0.61 8.06
N CYS A 212 0.78 0.02 8.49
CA CYS A 212 -0.09 0.62 9.49
C CYS A 212 0.63 1.01 10.78
N ALA A 213 1.63 0.25 11.24
CA ALA A 213 2.31 0.53 12.50
C ALA A 213 2.94 1.92 12.56
N TYR A 214 3.37 2.50 11.44
CA TYR A 214 4.02 3.81 11.43
C TYR A 214 3.08 4.94 11.85
N HIS A 215 1.77 4.77 11.73
CA HIS A 215 0.81 5.74 12.25
C HIS A 215 0.91 5.93 13.77
N SER A 216 1.49 4.95 14.51
CA SER A 216 1.83 5.09 15.93
C SER A 216 2.85 6.19 16.24
N LEU A 217 3.59 6.67 15.23
CA LEU A 217 4.52 7.79 15.37
C LEU A 217 3.81 9.16 15.38
N THR A 218 2.52 9.19 15.07
CA THR A 218 1.69 10.40 15.23
C THR A 218 1.03 10.43 16.60
N ALA A 219 0.73 11.63 17.11
CA ALA A 219 0.00 11.75 18.36
C ALA A 219 -1.44 11.27 18.16
N MET A 220 -1.71 10.04 18.60
CA MET A 220 -3.04 9.46 18.69
C MET A 220 -3.43 9.45 20.16
N THR A 221 -4.39 10.28 20.56
CA THR A 221 -5.09 10.10 21.83
C THR A 221 -6.40 9.41 21.52
N LEU A 222 -6.45 8.10 21.76
CA LEU A 222 -7.66 7.32 21.51
C LEU A 222 -8.46 7.18 22.80
N ASN A 223 -9.79 7.24 22.68
CA ASN A 223 -10.69 7.11 23.83
C ASN A 223 -10.70 5.69 24.42
N ASN A 224 -10.25 4.69 23.67
CA ASN A 224 -10.22 3.29 24.09
C ASN A 224 -8.80 2.89 24.53
N VAL A 225 -8.63 2.62 25.83
CA VAL A 225 -7.33 2.25 26.44
C VAL A 225 -6.75 0.97 25.83
N SER A 226 -7.59 0.00 25.45
CA SER A 226 -7.13 -1.23 24.79
C SER A 226 -6.61 -0.94 23.38
N VAL A 227 -7.29 -0.09 22.61
CA VAL A 227 -6.80 0.31 21.28
C VAL A 227 -5.50 1.12 21.40
N GLN A 228 -5.43 2.03 22.38
CA GLN A 228 -4.20 2.78 22.68
C GLN A 228 -3.03 1.84 23.04
N GLY A 229 -3.28 0.81 23.86
CA GLY A 229 -2.27 -0.17 24.22
C GLY A 229 -1.65 -0.88 23.01
N TRP A 230 -2.46 -1.24 22.01
CA TRP A 230 -1.97 -1.81 20.75
C TRP A 230 -1.14 -0.83 19.90
N TRP A 231 -1.55 0.44 19.80
CA TRP A 231 -0.77 1.46 19.10
C TRP A 231 0.56 1.77 19.80
N ASP A 232 0.56 1.81 21.12
CA ASP A 232 1.77 1.96 21.91
C ASP A 232 2.72 0.76 21.71
N LEU A 233 2.16 -0.45 21.57
CA LEU A 233 2.94 -1.65 21.24
C LEU A 233 3.51 -1.59 19.81
N ALA A 234 2.75 -1.10 18.83
CA ALA A 234 3.25 -0.85 17.48
C ALA A 234 4.40 0.17 17.48
N LYS A 235 4.30 1.23 18.29
CA LYS A 235 5.36 2.22 18.46
C LYS A 235 6.65 1.59 18.97
N ILE A 236 6.56 0.58 19.84
CA ILE A 236 7.74 -0.17 20.29
C ILE A 236 8.37 -0.92 19.12
N ALA A 237 7.59 -1.61 18.29
CA ALA A 237 8.13 -2.31 17.12
C ALA A 237 8.81 -1.36 16.13
N VAL A 238 8.20 -0.20 15.87
CA VAL A 238 8.74 0.80 14.91
C VAL A 238 9.99 1.49 15.44
N THR A 239 10.06 1.81 16.74
CA THR A 239 11.13 2.65 17.31
C THR A 239 12.27 1.87 17.95
N SER A 240 12.22 0.54 18.00
CA SER A 240 13.31 -0.27 18.57
C SER A 240 14.40 -0.50 17.52
N SER A 241 15.64 -0.20 17.90
CA SER A 241 16.84 -0.38 17.07
C SER A 241 17.40 -1.80 17.13
N SER A 242 17.09 -2.54 18.20
CA SER A 242 17.52 -3.92 18.44
C SER A 242 16.47 -4.72 19.20
N GLN A 243 16.63 -6.03 19.26
CA GLN A 243 15.75 -6.91 20.03
C GLN A 243 15.84 -6.67 21.55
N VAL A 244 17.02 -6.36 22.07
CA VAL A 244 17.23 -6.05 23.50
C VAL A 244 16.47 -4.79 23.89
N GLU A 245 16.52 -3.76 23.04
CA GLU A 245 15.74 -2.55 23.25
C GLU A 245 14.23 -2.82 23.18
N ARG A 246 13.81 -3.65 22.20
CA ARG A 246 12.41 -4.06 22.01
C ARG A 246 11.89 -4.79 23.27
N ALA A 247 12.63 -5.76 23.79
CA ALA A 247 12.29 -6.50 25.01
C ALA A 247 12.21 -5.58 26.24
N SER A 248 13.18 -4.66 26.39
CA SER A 248 13.19 -3.69 27.49
C SER A 248 12.00 -2.72 27.45
N LYS A 249 11.63 -2.24 26.26
CA LYS A 249 10.44 -1.40 26.05
C LYS A 249 9.14 -2.19 26.30
N LEU A 250 9.07 -3.43 25.81
CA LEU A 250 7.92 -4.31 26.06
C LEU A 250 7.68 -4.55 27.55
N SER A 251 8.74 -4.82 28.32
CA SER A 251 8.63 -5.01 29.77
C SER A 251 8.03 -3.79 30.47
N ARG A 252 8.44 -2.57 30.08
CA ARG A 252 7.83 -1.32 30.59
C ARG A 252 6.38 -1.17 30.16
N TRP A 253 6.07 -1.49 28.90
CA TRP A 253 4.70 -1.46 28.39
C TRP A 253 3.77 -2.42 29.13
N LYS A 254 4.24 -3.63 29.49
CA LYS A 254 3.46 -4.59 30.29
C LYS A 254 3.13 -4.06 31.69
N LEU A 255 4.03 -3.27 32.28
CA LEU A 255 3.77 -2.62 33.57
C LEU A 255 2.75 -1.48 33.45
N GLN A 256 2.73 -0.77 32.33
CA GLN A 256 1.77 0.30 32.04
C GLN A 256 0.38 -0.26 31.70
N TYR A 257 0.31 -1.41 31.03
CA TYR A 257 -0.92 -2.03 30.54
C TYR A 257 -1.14 -3.45 31.12
N PRO A 258 -1.21 -3.63 32.46
CA PRO A 258 -1.20 -4.95 33.09
C PRO A 258 -2.42 -5.81 32.74
N GLN A 259 -3.57 -5.19 32.45
CA GLN A 259 -4.82 -5.87 32.11
C GLN A 259 -5.02 -6.05 30.59
N HIS A 260 -4.09 -5.57 29.76
CA HIS A 260 -4.23 -5.64 28.31
C HIS A 260 -4.02 -7.08 27.81
N ILE A 261 -4.81 -7.53 26.83
CA ILE A 261 -4.73 -8.91 26.31
C ILE A 261 -3.32 -9.27 25.83
N ALA A 262 -2.64 -8.35 25.16
CA ALA A 262 -1.26 -8.53 24.69
C ALA A 262 -0.20 -8.58 25.81
N ALA A 263 -0.51 -8.10 27.03
CA ALA A 263 0.37 -8.26 28.18
C ALA A 263 0.38 -9.71 28.69
N ARG A 264 -0.80 -10.35 28.69
CA ARG A 264 -0.96 -11.78 29.02
C ARG A 264 -0.54 -12.70 27.87
N PHE A 265 -0.93 -12.36 26.64
CA PHE A 265 -0.65 -13.11 25.43
C PHE A 265 0.16 -12.24 24.48
N THR A 266 1.48 -12.22 24.65
CA THR A 266 2.39 -11.37 23.85
C THR A 266 2.39 -11.78 22.37
N PRO A 267 2.28 -10.89 21.38
CA PRO A 267 2.37 -11.28 19.96
C PRO A 267 3.71 -11.95 19.63
N ARG A 268 3.74 -12.89 18.67
CA ARG A 268 4.95 -13.64 18.30
C ARG A 268 6.15 -12.77 17.96
N HIS A 269 5.93 -11.62 17.31
CA HIS A 269 6.98 -10.63 16.97
C HIS A 269 7.81 -10.16 18.19
N PHE A 270 7.26 -10.27 19.40
CA PHE A 270 7.89 -9.85 20.64
C PHE A 270 8.38 -11.00 21.52
N ARG A 271 8.25 -12.27 21.07
CA ARG A 271 8.62 -13.46 21.86
C ARG A 271 10.04 -13.95 21.61
N THR A 272 10.73 -13.44 20.60
CA THR A 272 12.05 -13.95 20.20
C THR A 272 13.14 -13.34 21.09
N GLU A 273 13.93 -14.22 21.69
CA GLU A 273 15.18 -13.88 22.37
C GLU A 273 16.33 -14.29 21.45
N ASP A 274 16.54 -13.54 20.36
CA ASP A 274 17.65 -13.84 19.47
C ASP A 274 18.97 -13.31 20.02
N SER A 275 20.07 -13.92 19.57
CA SER A 275 21.39 -13.40 19.87
C SER A 275 21.59 -12.07 19.14
N VAL A 276 22.24 -11.13 19.82
CA VAL A 276 22.59 -9.83 19.24
C VAL A 276 24.06 -9.89 18.82
N PRO A 277 24.41 -9.49 17.58
CA PRO A 277 25.79 -9.42 17.13
C PRO A 277 26.64 -8.55 18.06
N ARG A 278 27.90 -8.95 18.31
CA ARG A 278 28.89 -8.21 19.10
C ARG A 278 30.07 -7.73 18.26
N LYS A 279 30.37 -8.36 17.13
CA LYS A 279 31.40 -7.91 16.18
C LYS A 279 30.85 -7.85 14.77
N ILE A 280 30.84 -6.64 14.18
CA ILE A 280 30.32 -6.39 12.82
C ILE A 280 31.48 -5.94 11.92
N ALA A 281 31.60 -6.55 10.74
CA ALA A 281 32.42 -6.02 9.65
C ALA A 281 31.56 -5.22 8.66
N LEU A 282 31.88 -3.94 8.48
CA LEU A 282 31.22 -3.04 7.53
C LEU A 282 32.10 -2.84 6.29
N LEU A 283 31.76 -3.52 5.22
CA LEU A 283 32.49 -3.56 3.94
C LEU A 283 31.92 -2.50 3.00
N LEU A 284 32.60 -1.37 2.87
CA LEU A 284 32.16 -0.24 2.04
C LEU A 284 33.32 0.34 1.21
N PRO A 285 33.07 0.80 -0.02
CA PRO A 285 34.11 1.42 -0.83
C PRO A 285 34.47 2.79 -0.26
N GLN A 286 35.76 3.02 0.05
CA GLN A 286 36.22 4.31 0.58
C GLN A 286 36.76 5.26 -0.50
N SER A 287 36.89 4.77 -1.73
CA SER A 287 37.35 5.53 -2.89
C SER A 287 36.46 5.30 -4.12
N GLY A 288 36.70 6.07 -5.18
CA GLY A 288 36.00 5.93 -6.46
C GLY A 288 34.55 6.46 -6.46
N PRO A 289 33.75 6.10 -7.49
CA PRO A 289 32.44 6.71 -7.74
C PRO A 289 31.39 6.47 -6.66
N LEU A 290 31.53 5.41 -5.86
CA LEU A 290 30.59 5.05 -4.79
C LEU A 290 30.98 5.61 -3.42
N SER A 291 32.15 6.25 -3.28
CA SER A 291 32.67 6.71 -1.97
C SER A 291 31.75 7.69 -1.23
N SER A 292 31.14 8.65 -1.94
CA SER A 292 30.20 9.61 -1.34
C SER A 292 28.95 8.91 -0.82
N ALA A 293 28.36 8.01 -1.61
CA ALA A 293 27.21 7.21 -1.20
C ALA A 293 27.55 6.30 -0.01
N ALA A 294 28.69 5.60 -0.07
CA ALA A 294 29.19 4.75 1.00
C ALA A 294 29.43 5.52 2.30
N THR A 295 29.93 6.76 2.21
CA THR A 295 30.13 7.63 3.37
C THR A 295 28.81 8.01 4.03
N ALA A 296 27.80 8.40 3.24
CA ALA A 296 26.46 8.70 3.77
C ALA A 296 25.83 7.47 4.46
N ILE A 297 25.94 6.29 3.83
CA ILE A 297 25.45 5.02 4.40
C ILE A 297 26.19 4.69 5.70
N LYS A 298 27.52 4.77 5.71
CA LYS A 298 28.34 4.56 6.91
C LYS A 298 27.91 5.50 8.03
N ASN A 299 27.75 6.78 7.74
CA ASN A 299 27.37 7.78 8.73
C ASN A 299 25.97 7.50 9.29
N GLY A 300 24.99 7.17 8.44
CA GLY A 300 23.66 6.74 8.89
C GLY A 300 23.68 5.50 9.78
N PHE A 301 24.50 4.51 9.42
CA PHE A 301 24.73 3.28 10.20
C PHE A 301 25.33 3.61 11.58
N MET A 302 26.39 4.43 11.62
CA MET A 302 27.02 4.86 12.87
C MET A 302 26.09 5.72 13.72
N SER A 303 25.31 6.62 13.13
CA SER A 303 24.31 7.41 13.85
C SER A 303 23.26 6.52 14.52
N ALA A 304 22.77 5.48 13.83
CA ALA A 304 21.85 4.52 14.41
C ALA A 304 22.48 3.72 15.56
N HIS A 305 23.73 3.30 15.40
CA HIS A 305 24.50 2.64 16.46
C HIS A 305 24.66 3.54 17.70
N LEU A 306 25.07 4.80 17.52
CA LEU A 306 25.26 5.76 18.60
C LEU A 306 23.95 6.15 19.30
N HIS A 307 22.84 6.14 18.56
CA HIS A 307 21.50 6.39 19.11
C HIS A 307 20.94 5.22 19.93
N ALA A 308 21.41 3.99 19.66
CA ALA A 308 20.96 2.82 20.38
C ALA A 308 21.28 2.90 21.89
N THR A 309 20.33 2.46 22.72
CA THR A 309 20.48 2.53 24.20
C THR A 309 21.32 1.37 24.75
N SER A 310 21.35 0.22 24.06
CA SER A 310 22.10 -0.98 24.46
C SER A 310 23.34 -1.18 23.57
N ARG A 311 24.40 -0.41 23.85
CA ARG A 311 25.67 -0.42 23.09
C ARG A 311 26.77 -1.28 23.70
N ASN A 312 26.64 -1.66 24.97
CA ASN A 312 27.72 -2.26 25.73
C ASN A 312 28.15 -3.56 25.04
N ASP A 313 29.38 -3.56 24.53
CA ASP A 313 30.10 -4.68 23.91
C ASP A 313 29.94 -4.89 22.38
N LEU A 314 29.35 -3.94 21.63
CA LEU A 314 29.33 -3.99 20.15
C LEU A 314 30.55 -3.29 19.52
N SER A 315 31.37 -4.05 18.80
CA SER A 315 32.47 -3.56 17.95
C SER A 315 32.04 -3.52 16.48
N ILE A 316 32.33 -2.41 15.79
CA ILE A 316 32.12 -2.27 14.35
C ILE A 316 33.44 -1.88 13.69
N GLU A 317 33.91 -2.71 12.77
CA GLU A 317 35.15 -2.50 12.03
C GLU A 317 34.82 -2.23 10.55
N VAL A 318 35.43 -1.20 9.96
CA VAL A 318 35.14 -0.76 8.60
C VAL A 318 36.27 -1.18 7.66
N TYR A 319 35.92 -1.90 6.60
CA TYR A 319 36.87 -2.42 5.62
C TYR A 319 36.60 -1.79 4.25
N ASP A 320 37.68 -1.40 3.56
CA ASP A 320 37.59 -0.81 2.22
C ASP A 320 37.46 -1.91 1.15
N THR A 321 36.35 -1.93 0.43
CA THR A 321 36.13 -2.90 -0.66
C THR A 321 36.86 -2.55 -1.96
N THR A 322 37.63 -1.45 -1.99
CA THR A 322 38.40 -1.03 -3.18
C THR A 322 39.86 -1.48 -3.15
N THR A 323 40.35 -1.99 -2.03
CA THR A 323 41.77 -2.38 -1.85
C THR A 323 42.04 -3.85 -2.14
N THR A 324 41.07 -4.72 -1.91
CA THR A 324 41.19 -6.18 -2.03
C THR A 324 39.95 -6.76 -2.72
N GLU A 325 40.09 -7.92 -3.36
CA GLU A 325 38.97 -8.66 -3.93
C GLU A 325 37.98 -9.09 -2.82
N ILE A 326 36.68 -9.06 -3.13
CA ILE A 326 35.62 -9.16 -2.12
C ILE A 326 35.57 -10.52 -1.41
N THR A 327 35.81 -11.64 -2.11
CA THR A 327 35.76 -12.97 -1.46
C THR A 327 36.96 -13.15 -0.54
N THR A 328 38.13 -12.64 -0.91
CA THR A 328 39.32 -12.63 -0.03
C THR A 328 39.08 -11.77 1.22
N LEU A 329 38.42 -10.62 1.07
CA LEU A 329 38.09 -9.76 2.21
C LEU A 329 37.06 -10.42 3.14
N ILE A 330 36.10 -11.17 2.59
CA ILE A 330 35.14 -11.94 3.39
C ILE A 330 35.85 -13.04 4.19
N GLU A 331 36.73 -13.81 3.56
CA GLU A 331 37.54 -14.83 4.26
C GLU A 331 38.32 -14.22 5.43
N GLN A 332 38.98 -13.07 5.19
CA GLN A 332 39.72 -12.36 6.23
C GLN A 332 38.83 -11.99 7.42
N VAL A 333 37.68 -11.35 7.20
CA VAL A 333 36.84 -10.89 8.32
C VAL A 333 36.17 -12.06 9.05
N VAL A 334 35.89 -13.16 8.36
CA VAL A 334 35.41 -14.40 8.98
C VAL A 334 36.48 -14.97 9.93
N ASP A 335 37.75 -15.01 9.49
CA ASP A 335 38.87 -15.45 10.33
C ASP A 335 39.09 -14.54 11.55
N GLU A 336 38.73 -13.26 11.44
CA GLU A 336 38.73 -12.30 12.55
C GLU A 336 37.55 -12.48 13.54
N GLY A 337 36.66 -13.47 13.31
CA GLY A 337 35.59 -13.86 14.22
C GLY A 337 34.42 -12.89 14.26
N VAL A 338 34.04 -12.31 13.12
CA VAL A 338 32.88 -11.41 13.01
C VAL A 338 31.57 -12.20 13.07
N ASP A 339 30.56 -11.63 13.73
CA ASP A 339 29.24 -12.23 13.86
C ASP A 339 28.36 -11.95 12.63
N VAL A 340 28.53 -10.78 12.01
CA VAL A 340 27.77 -10.35 10.82
C VAL A 340 28.65 -9.49 9.92
N ILE A 341 28.50 -9.69 8.61
CA ILE A 341 29.12 -8.87 7.55
C ILE A 341 28.03 -7.99 6.95
N VAL A 342 28.29 -6.68 6.83
CA VAL A 342 27.40 -5.71 6.21
C VAL A 342 28.11 -5.08 5.03
N GLY A 343 27.51 -5.15 3.85
CA GLY A 343 28.14 -4.85 2.57
C GLY A 343 28.38 -6.12 1.75
N PRO A 344 28.91 -5.97 0.53
CA PRO A 344 29.38 -4.74 -0.11
C PRO A 344 28.23 -3.90 -0.69
N LEU A 345 28.56 -2.69 -1.14
CA LEU A 345 27.64 -1.77 -1.83
C LEU A 345 27.70 -1.93 -3.37
N ASP A 346 28.84 -2.32 -3.92
CA ASP A 346 29.02 -2.45 -5.37
C ASP A 346 28.28 -3.69 -5.91
N LYS A 347 27.52 -3.52 -7.00
CA LYS A 347 26.67 -4.58 -7.57
C LYS A 347 27.46 -5.78 -8.09
N GLU A 348 28.66 -5.54 -8.60
CA GLU A 348 29.51 -6.58 -9.13
C GLU A 348 30.15 -7.38 -7.99
N ASN A 349 30.53 -6.73 -6.90
CA ASN A 349 30.95 -7.42 -5.69
C ASN A 349 29.81 -8.27 -5.08
N VAL A 350 28.56 -7.76 -5.06
CA VAL A 350 27.40 -8.56 -4.63
C VAL A 350 27.21 -9.81 -5.53
N ARG A 351 27.37 -9.65 -6.85
CA ARG A 351 27.30 -10.79 -7.78
C ARG A 351 28.37 -11.85 -7.48
N ARG A 352 29.61 -11.45 -7.18
CA ARG A 352 30.69 -12.38 -6.85
C ARG A 352 30.41 -13.21 -5.59
N ILE A 353 29.83 -12.59 -4.56
CA ILE A 353 29.43 -13.28 -3.32
C ILE A 353 28.34 -14.32 -3.62
N LEU A 354 27.33 -13.95 -4.40
CA LEU A 354 26.24 -14.86 -4.79
C LEU A 354 26.72 -16.09 -5.58
N GLU A 355 27.88 -16.00 -6.24
CA GLU A 355 28.44 -17.09 -7.04
C GLU A 355 29.40 -18.00 -6.28
N LYS A 356 30.10 -17.48 -5.27
CA LYS A 356 31.26 -18.14 -4.68
C LYS A 356 31.23 -18.35 -3.18
N ASP A 357 30.38 -17.64 -2.46
CA ASP A 357 30.43 -17.65 -1.00
C ASP A 357 29.48 -18.70 -0.39
N ASP A 358 29.99 -19.48 0.56
CA ASP A 358 29.25 -20.50 1.31
C ASP A 358 29.36 -20.32 2.83
N THR A 359 29.85 -19.14 3.27
CA THR A 359 30.09 -18.81 4.67
C THR A 359 28.86 -19.01 5.56
N LYS A 360 29.14 -19.34 6.82
CA LYS A 360 28.10 -19.47 7.86
C LYS A 360 27.80 -18.15 8.55
N VAL A 361 28.69 -17.18 8.43
CA VAL A 361 28.48 -15.82 8.96
C VAL A 361 27.41 -15.13 8.10
N PRO A 362 26.34 -14.57 8.71
CA PRO A 362 25.36 -13.81 7.98
C PRO A 362 25.94 -12.62 7.22
N ILE A 363 25.51 -12.43 5.96
CA ILE A 363 25.90 -11.30 5.12
C ILE A 363 24.66 -10.47 4.76
N ILE A 364 24.73 -9.16 4.99
CA ILE A 364 23.76 -8.18 4.51
C ILE A 364 24.39 -7.38 3.36
N ALA A 365 24.21 -7.85 2.14
CA ALA A 365 24.64 -7.13 0.95
C ALA A 365 23.79 -5.84 0.79
N LEU A 366 24.44 -4.70 0.54
CA LEU A 366 23.80 -3.39 0.49
C LEU A 366 23.36 -3.00 -0.94
N ASN A 367 23.22 -3.99 -1.81
CA ASN A 367 22.74 -3.83 -3.17
C ASN A 367 22.21 -5.16 -3.72
N GLN A 368 21.72 -5.13 -4.95
CA GLN A 368 21.29 -6.31 -5.71
C GLN A 368 22.01 -6.35 -7.07
N PRO A 369 22.29 -7.55 -7.61
CA PRO A 369 22.92 -7.68 -8.92
C PRO A 369 21.99 -7.15 -10.03
N THR A 370 22.56 -6.64 -11.11
CA THR A 370 21.80 -6.10 -12.24
C THR A 370 21.09 -7.19 -13.06
N SER A 371 21.56 -8.44 -12.99
CA SER A 371 20.99 -9.57 -13.74
C SER A 371 19.98 -10.34 -12.89
N SER A 372 18.83 -10.64 -13.48
CA SER A 372 17.76 -11.50 -12.93
C SER A 372 18.11 -13.00 -12.95
N SER A 373 19.39 -13.34 -13.11
CA SER A 373 19.85 -14.73 -13.05
C SER A 373 19.41 -15.34 -11.72
N ARG A 374 18.76 -16.51 -11.78
CA ARG A 374 18.41 -17.26 -10.57
C ARG A 374 19.69 -17.79 -9.95
N PHE A 375 20.19 -17.10 -8.93
CA PHE A 375 21.24 -17.61 -8.07
C PHE A 375 20.68 -18.72 -7.18
N VAL A 376 21.54 -19.65 -6.77
CA VAL A 376 21.19 -20.63 -5.74
C VAL A 376 20.88 -19.87 -4.45
N LEU A 377 19.82 -20.27 -3.74
CA LEU A 377 19.43 -19.63 -2.49
C LEU A 377 20.53 -19.78 -1.43
N GLN A 378 21.23 -18.70 -1.13
CA GLN A 378 22.19 -18.62 -0.03
C GLN A 378 21.44 -18.30 1.27
N ARG A 379 21.36 -19.28 2.18
CA ARG A 379 20.53 -19.18 3.38
C ARG A 379 20.95 -18.09 4.36
N ASN A 380 22.23 -17.71 4.36
CA ASN A 380 22.84 -16.74 5.27
C ASN A 380 23.09 -15.36 4.61
N LEU A 381 22.66 -15.16 3.37
CA LEU A 381 22.83 -13.90 2.67
C LEU A 381 21.48 -13.21 2.48
N VAL A 382 21.42 -11.93 2.83
CA VAL A 382 20.28 -11.04 2.65
C VAL A 382 20.71 -9.85 1.80
N ARG A 383 19.87 -9.43 0.86
CA ARG A 383 20.13 -8.27 -0.02
C ARG A 383 19.21 -7.13 0.34
N LEU A 384 19.75 -6.11 0.96
CA LEU A 384 19.08 -4.87 1.28
C LEU A 384 19.39 -3.85 0.18
N ALA A 385 18.37 -3.34 -0.52
CA ALA A 385 18.55 -2.34 -1.56
C ALA A 385 17.33 -1.42 -1.65
N GLN A 386 17.54 -0.15 -2.01
CA GLN A 386 16.45 0.78 -2.33
C GLN A 386 16.12 0.69 -3.82
N VAL A 387 15.28 -0.27 -4.19
CA VAL A 387 14.78 -0.44 -5.56
C VAL A 387 13.50 0.36 -5.75
N VAL A 388 13.33 0.96 -6.94
CA VAL A 388 12.14 1.78 -7.25
C VAL A 388 10.96 0.90 -7.69
N GLU A 389 11.28 -0.31 -8.11
CA GLU A 389 10.34 -1.35 -8.50
C GLU A 389 9.36 -1.65 -7.36
N ASP A 390 9.80 -1.54 -6.09
CA ASP A 390 8.96 -1.68 -4.90
C ASP A 390 7.89 -0.57 -4.79
N ASP A 391 8.23 0.69 -5.09
CA ASP A 391 7.23 1.78 -5.14
C ASP A 391 6.22 1.52 -6.27
N ALA A 392 6.71 1.12 -7.44
CA ALA A 392 5.87 0.86 -8.59
C ALA A 392 4.91 -0.32 -8.36
N ILE A 393 5.36 -1.38 -7.67
CA ILE A 393 4.53 -2.51 -7.25
C ILE A 393 3.48 -2.05 -6.23
N ALA A 394 3.86 -1.22 -5.25
CA ALA A 394 2.91 -0.67 -4.28
C ALA A 394 1.84 0.18 -4.98
N ILE A 395 2.23 1.04 -5.93
CA ILE A 395 1.31 1.86 -6.73
C ILE A 395 0.41 0.97 -7.59
N ALA A 396 0.94 -0.05 -8.28
CA ALA A 396 0.13 -0.98 -9.07
C ALA A 396 -0.88 -1.75 -8.20
N ASN A 397 -0.47 -2.24 -7.03
CA ASN A 397 -1.36 -2.92 -6.09
C ASN A 397 -2.49 -2.00 -5.61
N GLN A 398 -2.20 -0.71 -5.42
CA GLN A 398 -3.20 0.30 -5.08
C GLN A 398 -4.18 0.55 -6.23
N VAL A 399 -3.67 0.68 -7.47
CA VAL A 399 -4.50 0.84 -8.67
C VAL A 399 -5.43 -0.38 -8.83
N ASN A 400 -4.88 -1.58 -8.66
CA ASN A 400 -5.63 -2.83 -8.71
C ASN A 400 -6.69 -2.96 -7.61
N SER A 401 -6.50 -2.35 -6.42
CA SER A 401 -7.45 -2.45 -5.31
C SER A 401 -8.52 -1.35 -5.30
N GLN A 402 -8.30 -0.24 -6.00
CA GLN A 402 -9.18 0.93 -5.96
C GLN A 402 -10.26 0.96 -7.05
N ASN A 403 -10.45 -0.14 -7.77
CA ASN A 403 -11.37 -0.22 -8.92
C ASN A 403 -11.14 0.92 -9.93
N LEU A 404 -9.88 1.31 -10.11
CA LEU A 404 -9.51 2.18 -11.22
C LEU A 404 -9.53 1.31 -12.48
N GLU A 405 -10.10 1.80 -13.57
CA GLU A 405 -10.18 1.05 -14.83
C GLU A 405 -9.22 1.64 -15.87
N ARG A 406 -9.02 2.96 -15.83
CA ARG A 406 -8.34 3.71 -16.89
C ARG A 406 -7.38 4.72 -16.32
N VAL A 407 -6.09 4.51 -16.52
CA VAL A 407 -5.03 5.39 -16.01
C VAL A 407 -4.23 6.05 -17.12
N LEU A 408 -3.68 7.21 -16.84
CA LEU A 408 -2.66 7.87 -17.66
C LEU A 408 -1.28 7.59 -17.08
N LEU A 409 -0.27 7.40 -17.92
CA LEU A 409 1.11 7.18 -17.48
C LEU A 409 2.01 8.35 -17.92
N VAL A 410 2.74 8.94 -16.97
CA VAL A 410 3.69 10.04 -17.25
C VAL A 410 5.07 9.64 -16.77
N LEU A 411 6.06 9.73 -17.66
CA LEU A 411 7.44 9.36 -17.37
C LEU A 411 8.39 10.56 -17.47
N GLY A 412 9.30 10.65 -16.51
CA GLY A 412 10.45 11.53 -16.53
C GLY A 412 11.58 11.02 -17.40
N GLN A 413 12.70 11.74 -17.36
CA GLN A 413 13.90 11.41 -18.14
C GLN A 413 14.81 10.42 -17.46
N ASP A 414 14.80 10.39 -16.12
CA ASP A 414 15.71 9.57 -15.34
C ASP A 414 15.49 8.07 -15.61
N TYR A 415 16.58 7.30 -15.61
CA TYR A 415 16.56 5.86 -15.87
C TYR A 415 15.63 5.08 -14.92
N TRP A 416 15.47 5.54 -13.68
CA TRP A 416 14.56 4.91 -12.73
C TRP A 416 13.10 5.00 -13.16
N CYS A 417 12.69 6.06 -13.87
CA CYS A 417 11.30 6.26 -14.31
C CYS A 417 10.84 5.13 -15.23
N VAL A 418 11.71 4.73 -16.16
CA VAL A 418 11.45 3.62 -17.10
C VAL A 418 11.35 2.28 -16.36
N ARG A 419 12.25 2.02 -15.41
CA ARG A 419 12.21 0.78 -14.62
C ARG A 419 10.94 0.68 -13.77
N ALA A 420 10.57 1.77 -13.12
CA ALA A 420 9.32 1.86 -12.35
C ALA A 420 8.11 1.61 -13.26
N ALA A 421 8.07 2.21 -14.45
CA ALA A 421 7.00 2.00 -15.42
C ALA A 421 6.90 0.54 -15.89
N ILE A 422 8.02 -0.14 -16.13
CA ILE A 422 8.04 -1.57 -16.48
C ILE A 422 7.46 -2.40 -15.32
N SER A 423 7.93 -2.16 -14.10
CA SER A 423 7.43 -2.85 -12.91
C SER A 423 5.93 -2.65 -12.70
N PHE A 424 5.47 -1.40 -12.86
CA PHE A 424 4.05 -1.05 -12.79
C PHE A 424 3.23 -1.81 -13.83
N ARG A 425 3.62 -1.77 -15.12
CA ARG A 425 2.93 -2.49 -16.21
C ARG A 425 2.85 -4.00 -15.97
N ASN A 426 3.91 -4.59 -15.41
CA ASN A 426 3.95 -6.03 -15.12
C ASN A 426 3.10 -6.42 -13.91
N THR A 427 2.67 -5.46 -13.09
CA THR A 427 1.98 -5.71 -11.82
C THR A 427 0.49 -5.36 -11.88
N ILE A 428 0.08 -4.41 -12.73
CA ILE A 428 -1.34 -4.11 -12.93
C ILE A 428 -2.08 -5.30 -13.54
N ASN A 429 -3.36 -5.45 -13.20
CA ASN A 429 -4.20 -6.51 -13.76
C ASN A 429 -4.61 -6.19 -15.20
N ASP A 430 -4.99 -7.21 -15.97
CA ASP A 430 -5.45 -7.08 -17.37
C ASP A 430 -6.70 -6.19 -17.54
N GLU A 431 -7.44 -5.92 -16.46
CA GLU A 431 -8.60 -5.03 -16.44
C GLU A 431 -8.21 -3.54 -16.45
N ILE A 432 -6.97 -3.22 -16.05
CA ILE A 432 -6.46 -1.85 -16.00
C ILE A 432 -5.97 -1.44 -17.39
N THR A 433 -6.58 -0.40 -17.96
CA THR A 433 -6.15 0.18 -19.24
C THR A 433 -5.24 1.38 -19.01
N ILE A 434 -4.02 1.36 -19.57
CA ILE A 434 -3.21 2.56 -19.74
C ILE A 434 -3.74 3.31 -20.97
N ALA A 435 -4.58 4.32 -20.75
CA ALA A 435 -5.34 4.98 -21.80
C ALA A 435 -4.50 5.90 -22.69
N ALA A 436 -3.40 6.43 -22.16
CA ALA A 436 -2.35 7.12 -22.90
C ALA A 436 -1.10 7.24 -22.02
N GLU A 437 0.04 7.44 -22.68
CA GLU A 437 1.34 7.63 -22.04
C GLU A 437 2.09 8.80 -22.68
N THR A 438 2.84 9.54 -21.87
CA THR A 438 3.75 10.58 -22.37
C THR A 438 5.04 10.63 -21.57
N LYS A 439 6.10 11.18 -22.19
CA LYS A 439 7.40 11.41 -21.55
C LYS A 439 7.71 12.89 -21.51
N LEU A 440 8.07 13.42 -20.34
CA LEU A 440 8.46 14.82 -20.14
C LEU A 440 9.92 15.06 -20.53
N SER A 441 10.23 14.84 -21.81
CA SER A 441 11.59 14.94 -22.37
C SER A 441 12.11 16.38 -22.47
N ASN A 442 11.21 17.37 -22.44
CA ASN A 442 11.57 18.78 -22.38
C ASN A 442 10.51 19.52 -21.53
N LEU A 443 10.92 20.11 -20.41
CA LEU A 443 10.00 20.82 -19.52
C LEU A 443 9.30 22.00 -20.23
N ARG A 444 9.92 22.59 -21.26
CA ARG A 444 9.32 23.66 -22.07
C ARG A 444 8.16 23.18 -22.95
N GLU A 445 8.15 21.89 -23.29
CA GLU A 445 7.12 21.24 -24.11
C GLU A 445 6.11 20.46 -23.25
N SER A 446 6.19 20.59 -21.92
CA SER A 446 5.32 19.88 -20.99
C SER A 446 3.83 20.19 -21.23
N THR A 447 3.48 21.44 -21.53
CA THR A 447 2.10 21.84 -21.87
C THR A 447 1.56 21.10 -23.09
N GLU A 448 2.36 20.92 -24.15
CA GLU A 448 1.94 20.19 -25.35
C GLU A 448 1.90 18.68 -25.11
N SER A 449 2.90 18.15 -24.42
CA SER A 449 2.96 16.73 -24.02
C SER A 449 1.73 16.31 -23.21
N VAL A 450 1.30 17.18 -22.29
CA VAL A 450 0.08 16.97 -21.48
C VAL A 450 -1.19 17.21 -22.30
N ALA A 451 -1.21 18.16 -23.26
CA ALA A 451 -2.34 18.34 -24.16
C ALA A 451 -2.65 17.06 -24.95
N ASN A 452 -1.61 16.43 -25.51
CA ASN A 452 -1.70 15.17 -26.23
C ASN A 452 -2.15 14.02 -25.30
N LEU A 453 -1.56 13.93 -24.11
CA LEU A 453 -1.95 12.93 -23.09
C LEU A 453 -3.45 13.01 -22.74
N LEU A 454 -3.99 14.24 -22.67
CA LEU A 454 -5.38 14.52 -22.33
C LEU A 454 -6.35 14.42 -23.53
N GLY A 455 -5.85 14.15 -24.75
CA GLY A 455 -6.69 14.10 -25.95
C GLY A 455 -7.15 15.48 -26.46
N VAL A 456 -6.56 16.57 -25.98
CA VAL A 456 -6.97 17.95 -26.28
C VAL A 456 -6.62 18.30 -27.72
N THR A 457 -5.48 17.83 -28.21
CA THR A 457 -4.99 18.06 -29.58
C THR A 457 -5.89 17.39 -30.61
N GLU A 458 -6.36 16.19 -30.35
CA GLU A 458 -7.32 15.45 -31.17
C GLU A 458 -8.69 16.14 -31.18
N SER A 459 -9.09 16.70 -30.03
CA SER A 459 -10.29 17.51 -29.88
C SER A 459 -10.25 18.72 -30.83
N ASN A 460 -9.14 19.47 -30.81
CA ASN A 460 -8.90 20.61 -31.69
C ASN A 460 -8.86 20.21 -33.17
N SER A 461 -8.19 19.11 -33.49
CA SER A 461 -8.06 18.61 -34.87
C SER A 461 -9.42 18.19 -35.44
N ARG A 462 -10.25 17.49 -34.65
CA ARG A 462 -11.61 17.11 -35.04
C ARG A 462 -12.49 18.33 -35.29
N GLN A 463 -12.36 19.38 -34.47
CA GLN A 463 -13.10 20.61 -34.72
C GLN A 463 -12.68 21.27 -36.03
N ALA A 464 -11.38 21.36 -36.32
CA ALA A 464 -10.88 21.96 -37.55
C ALA A 464 -11.35 21.18 -38.79
N GLU A 465 -11.35 19.85 -38.71
CA GLU A 465 -11.88 18.98 -39.77
C GLU A 465 -13.39 19.21 -39.97
N LEU A 466 -14.19 19.20 -38.90
CA LEU A 466 -15.62 19.44 -38.97
C LEU A 466 -15.95 20.84 -39.50
N ALA A 467 -15.20 21.87 -39.11
CA ALA A 467 -15.39 23.24 -39.60
C ALA A 467 -15.11 23.33 -41.11
N THR A 468 -14.08 22.60 -41.58
CA THR A 468 -13.71 22.51 -42.99
C THR A 468 -14.77 21.78 -43.81
N ILE A 469 -15.24 20.63 -43.33
CA ILE A 469 -16.28 19.80 -44.00
C ILE A 469 -17.61 20.57 -44.06
N THR A 470 -18.02 21.18 -42.96
CA THR A 470 -19.33 21.86 -42.87
C THR A 470 -19.33 23.28 -43.43
N ARG A 471 -18.14 23.86 -43.67
CA ARG A 471 -17.92 25.27 -44.06
C ARG A 471 -18.63 26.25 -43.14
N ARG A 472 -18.69 25.93 -41.85
CA ARG A 472 -19.31 26.73 -40.80
C ARG A 472 -18.33 26.97 -39.67
N THR A 473 -18.45 28.13 -39.03
CA THR A 473 -17.79 28.38 -37.75
C THR A 473 -18.48 27.51 -36.70
N ILE A 474 -17.74 26.56 -36.13
CA ILE A 474 -18.20 25.72 -35.03
C ILE A 474 -17.73 26.34 -33.74
N GLU A 475 -18.66 26.83 -32.91
CA GLU A 475 -18.35 27.17 -31.53
C GLU A 475 -17.88 25.91 -30.80
N PHE A 476 -16.65 25.97 -30.27
CA PHE A 476 -15.99 24.81 -29.71
C PHE A 476 -15.11 25.18 -28.53
N THR A 477 -15.17 24.36 -27.52
CA THR A 477 -14.23 24.34 -26.40
C THR A 477 -13.54 22.99 -26.41
N ALA A 478 -12.21 23.00 -26.39
CA ALA A 478 -11.42 21.78 -26.40
C ALA A 478 -11.79 20.93 -25.18
N ARG A 479 -12.31 19.72 -25.43
CA ARG A 479 -12.66 18.79 -24.37
C ARG A 479 -11.47 17.89 -24.11
N ARG A 480 -10.97 17.91 -22.87
CA ARG A 480 -10.08 16.87 -22.37
C ARG A 480 -10.85 15.58 -22.17
N ARG A 481 -10.12 14.48 -22.10
CA ARG A 481 -10.68 13.18 -21.75
C ARG A 481 -11.15 13.16 -20.29
N HIS A 482 -12.32 12.56 -20.07
CA HIS A 482 -12.96 12.38 -18.76
C HIS A 482 -13.16 10.90 -18.40
N ASP A 483 -12.66 10.00 -19.26
CA ASP A 483 -12.71 8.55 -19.13
C ASP A 483 -11.50 7.98 -18.39
N VAL A 484 -10.83 8.78 -17.54
CA VAL A 484 -9.63 8.36 -16.81
C VAL A 484 -9.78 8.65 -15.34
N ASP A 485 -9.34 7.71 -14.51
CA ASP A 485 -9.51 7.73 -13.07
C ASP A 485 -8.33 8.36 -12.34
N ALA A 486 -7.11 8.23 -12.90
CA ALA A 486 -5.90 8.73 -12.28
C ALA A 486 -4.74 8.93 -13.29
N ILE A 487 -3.77 9.74 -12.88
CA ILE A 487 -2.45 9.87 -13.52
C ILE A 487 -1.41 9.19 -12.63
N ILE A 488 -0.74 8.18 -13.14
CA ILE A 488 0.43 7.56 -12.53
C ILE A 488 1.66 8.23 -13.11
N ALA A 489 2.46 8.87 -12.25
CA ALA A 489 3.61 9.65 -12.70
C ALA A 489 4.91 9.19 -12.01
N PHE A 490 5.86 8.75 -12.83
CA PHE A 490 7.23 8.45 -12.41
C PHE A 490 8.12 9.57 -12.92
N VAL A 491 8.29 10.60 -12.09
CA VAL A 491 8.94 11.87 -12.46
C VAL A 491 9.77 12.39 -11.28
N ASN A 492 10.80 13.19 -11.55
CA ASN A 492 11.48 13.94 -10.50
C ASN A 492 10.66 15.17 -10.05
N GLN A 493 11.16 15.91 -9.05
CA GLN A 493 10.44 17.04 -8.46
C GLN A 493 10.19 18.20 -9.46
N ASP A 494 11.13 18.47 -10.35
CA ASP A 494 11.02 19.57 -11.33
C ASP A 494 10.03 19.20 -12.46
N GLU A 495 10.09 17.95 -12.91
CA GLU A 495 9.16 17.37 -13.87
C GLU A 495 7.72 17.31 -13.30
N PHE A 496 7.55 16.98 -12.01
CA PHE A 496 6.25 17.03 -11.36
C PHE A 496 5.69 18.46 -11.31
N ALA A 497 6.51 19.46 -11.00
CA ALA A 497 6.07 20.85 -11.01
C ALA A 497 5.57 21.28 -12.40
N ALA A 498 6.28 20.87 -13.47
CA ALA A 498 5.87 21.12 -14.85
C ALA A 498 4.57 20.38 -15.22
N LEU A 499 4.44 19.09 -14.85
CA LEU A 499 3.23 18.30 -15.05
C LEU A 499 2.03 18.97 -14.37
N SER A 500 2.17 19.34 -13.10
CA SER A 500 1.11 20.00 -12.33
C SER A 500 0.68 21.31 -12.98
N ALA A 501 1.63 22.17 -13.39
CA ALA A 501 1.30 23.43 -14.07
C ALA A 501 0.57 23.21 -15.40
N ALA A 502 1.02 22.24 -16.21
CA ALA A 502 0.39 21.88 -17.48
C ALA A 502 -1.03 21.31 -17.29
N LEU A 503 -1.26 20.48 -16.28
CA LEU A 503 -2.60 19.98 -15.94
C LEU A 503 -3.55 21.11 -15.54
N HIS A 504 -3.09 22.05 -14.73
CA HIS A 504 -3.88 23.23 -14.37
C HIS A 504 -4.22 24.08 -15.60
N TYR A 505 -3.27 24.28 -16.52
CA TYR A 505 -3.49 25.01 -17.77
C TYR A 505 -4.60 24.39 -18.62
N HIS A 506 -4.67 23.05 -18.67
CA HIS A 506 -5.68 22.29 -19.41
C HIS A 506 -6.94 21.96 -18.58
N PHE A 507 -7.16 22.62 -17.44
CA PHE A 507 -8.30 22.40 -16.54
C PHE A 507 -8.48 20.93 -16.12
N ALA A 508 -7.35 20.23 -15.93
CA ALA A 508 -7.25 18.83 -15.54
C ALA A 508 -6.62 18.64 -14.14
N GLY A 509 -6.60 19.71 -13.32
CA GLY A 509 -6.05 19.66 -11.95
C GLY A 509 -6.90 18.86 -10.96
N ASP A 510 -8.10 18.45 -11.36
CA ASP A 510 -9.02 17.58 -10.62
C ASP A 510 -8.74 16.08 -10.82
N ILE A 511 -7.92 15.70 -11.81
CA ILE A 511 -7.55 14.30 -12.02
C ILE A 511 -6.56 13.89 -10.91
N PRO A 512 -6.84 12.85 -10.12
CA PRO A 512 -5.92 12.38 -9.08
C PRO A 512 -4.55 12.01 -9.65
N ILE A 513 -3.48 12.45 -8.99
CA ILE A 513 -2.10 12.10 -9.34
C ILE A 513 -1.54 11.15 -8.29
N ILE A 514 -0.87 10.08 -8.72
CA ILE A 514 -0.12 9.15 -7.87
C ILE A 514 1.35 9.19 -8.26
N LEU A 515 2.21 9.52 -7.29
CA LEU A 515 3.67 9.62 -7.46
C LEU A 515 4.42 8.54 -6.68
N ALA A 516 5.65 8.26 -7.11
CA ALA A 516 6.58 7.43 -6.37
C ALA A 516 7.52 8.26 -5.47
N GLU A 517 8.02 7.65 -4.40
CA GLU A 517 8.93 8.27 -3.43
C GLU A 517 10.12 9.04 -4.04
N PRO A 518 10.79 8.56 -5.13
CA PRO A 518 11.92 9.27 -5.71
C PRO A 518 11.65 10.72 -6.11
N THR A 519 10.39 11.07 -6.39
CA THR A 519 9.96 12.45 -6.69
C THR A 519 10.31 13.43 -5.55
N PHE A 520 10.43 12.97 -4.31
CA PHE A 520 10.58 13.81 -3.13
C PHE A 520 11.91 13.63 -2.37
N ARG A 521 12.91 12.97 -2.97
CA ARG A 521 14.18 12.65 -2.29
C ARG A 521 15.05 13.85 -1.94
N ASP A 522 15.00 14.88 -2.77
CA ASP A 522 15.83 16.08 -2.59
C ASP A 522 15.16 17.04 -1.61
N LEU A 523 15.57 16.96 -0.35
CA LEU A 523 15.03 17.79 0.72
C LEU A 523 15.52 19.25 0.64
N SER A 524 16.50 19.55 -0.22
CA SER A 524 16.97 20.93 -0.42
C SER A 524 15.97 21.78 -1.23
N LYS A 525 15.08 21.13 -1.98
CA LYS A 525 14.11 21.79 -2.85
C LYS A 525 12.75 21.94 -2.16
N THR A 526 12.24 23.17 -2.14
CA THR A 526 10.86 23.45 -1.71
C THR A 526 9.90 23.23 -2.89
N GLY A 527 9.15 22.12 -2.85
CA GLY A 527 8.12 21.85 -3.86
C GLY A 527 6.81 22.59 -3.56
N SER A 528 6.16 23.11 -4.60
CA SER A 528 4.73 23.45 -4.55
C SER A 528 3.94 22.26 -5.06
N TYR A 529 3.47 21.43 -4.14
CA TYR A 529 2.73 20.21 -4.47
C TYR A 529 1.23 20.51 -4.61
N ALA A 530 0.59 19.93 -5.62
CA ALA A 530 -0.85 20.04 -5.82
C ALA A 530 -1.60 19.28 -4.71
N ASP A 531 -2.53 19.94 -4.03
CA ASP A 531 -3.36 19.31 -3.00
C ASP A 531 -4.12 18.11 -3.57
N GLY A 532 -4.28 17.06 -2.76
CA GLY A 532 -4.93 15.81 -3.19
C GLY A 532 -4.04 14.84 -3.95
N THR A 533 -2.80 15.22 -4.29
CA THR A 533 -1.81 14.29 -4.85
C THR A 533 -1.48 13.20 -3.84
N ASN A 534 -1.59 11.94 -4.25
CA ASN A 534 -1.19 10.77 -3.47
C ASN A 534 0.23 10.34 -3.86
N PHE A 535 0.96 9.73 -2.94
CA PHE A 535 2.31 9.26 -3.23
C PHE A 535 2.76 8.14 -2.30
N THR A 536 3.71 7.33 -2.77
CA THR A 536 4.51 6.47 -1.89
C THR A 536 5.66 7.28 -1.28
N SER A 537 6.06 6.94 -0.05
CA SER A 537 7.15 7.62 0.63
C SER A 537 7.85 6.70 1.64
N THR A 538 8.99 7.16 2.14
CA THR A 538 9.66 6.54 3.28
C THR A 538 9.04 7.06 4.60
N PRO A 539 8.98 6.22 5.65
CA PRO A 539 8.63 6.69 6.99
C PRO A 539 9.51 7.84 7.48
N ALA A 540 10.81 7.83 7.18
CA ALA A 540 11.72 8.91 7.56
C ALA A 540 11.38 10.27 6.95
N HIS A 541 10.66 10.29 5.83
CA HIS A 541 10.18 11.51 5.22
C HIS A 541 8.86 11.96 5.84
N LEU A 542 7.91 11.04 6.03
CA LEU A 542 6.56 11.38 6.51
C LEU A 542 6.45 11.56 8.02
N PHE A 543 7.34 10.95 8.80
CA PHE A 543 7.31 10.98 10.25
C PHE A 543 8.64 11.54 10.78
N SER A 544 8.54 12.53 11.67
CA SER A 544 9.71 13.08 12.34
C SER A 544 10.03 12.27 13.59
N VAL A 545 11.24 11.72 13.65
CA VAL A 545 11.80 11.12 14.87
C VAL A 545 13.11 11.83 15.26
N PRO A 546 13.54 11.74 16.53
CA PRO A 546 14.76 12.41 16.97
C PRO A 546 16.00 12.06 16.13
N LEU A 547 16.21 10.78 15.82
CA LEU A 547 17.38 10.32 15.06
C LEU A 547 17.47 10.94 13.66
N THR A 548 16.38 10.91 12.90
CA THR A 548 16.37 11.45 11.52
C THR A 548 16.50 12.97 11.51
N THR A 549 15.99 13.65 12.53
CA THR A 549 16.18 15.10 12.71
C THR A 549 17.64 15.43 12.99
N GLN A 550 18.27 14.70 13.92
CA GLN A 550 19.70 14.89 14.24
C GLN A 550 20.61 14.68 13.04
N ILE A 551 20.33 13.70 12.18
CA ILE A 551 21.10 13.48 10.95
C ILE A 551 21.05 14.70 10.03
N ARG A 552 19.86 15.26 9.78
CA ARG A 552 19.71 16.44 8.92
C ARG A 552 20.44 17.67 9.46
N GLU A 553 20.53 17.79 10.78
CA GLU A 553 21.20 18.90 11.45
C GLU A 553 22.72 18.70 11.54
N SER A 554 23.19 17.46 11.57
CA SER A 554 24.62 17.13 11.81
C SER A 554 25.45 17.05 10.53
N PHE A 555 24.84 16.72 9.39
CA PHE A 555 25.55 16.49 8.13
C PHE A 555 25.09 17.46 7.04
N ALA A 556 26.03 18.25 6.50
CA ALA A 556 25.72 19.29 5.52
C ALA A 556 25.16 18.76 4.18
N ASP A 557 25.57 17.55 3.79
CA ASP A 557 25.11 16.87 2.58
C ASP A 557 23.83 16.04 2.79
N ALA A 558 23.31 15.96 4.03
CA ALA A 558 22.13 15.17 4.33
C ALA A 558 20.89 15.66 3.58
N SER A 559 20.79 16.92 3.16
CA SER A 559 19.64 17.38 2.38
C SER A 559 19.54 16.71 1.01
N VAL A 560 20.69 16.38 0.39
CA VAL A 560 20.78 15.76 -0.94
C VAL A 560 20.91 14.24 -0.83
N LEU A 561 21.67 13.75 0.14
CA LEU A 561 21.94 12.32 0.33
C LEU A 561 21.06 11.68 1.41
N TYR A 562 20.00 12.36 1.86
CA TYR A 562 19.11 11.90 2.94
C TYR A 562 18.69 10.43 2.79
N PRO A 563 18.27 9.95 1.60
CA PRO A 563 17.83 8.56 1.47
C PRO A 563 18.93 7.54 1.80
N LEU A 564 20.20 7.89 1.57
CA LEU A 564 21.36 7.02 1.86
C LEU A 564 21.73 7.02 3.34
N TYR A 565 21.59 8.15 4.04
CA TYR A 565 21.69 8.17 5.49
C TYR A 565 20.61 7.29 6.12
N VAL A 566 19.36 7.44 5.66
CA VAL A 566 18.23 6.63 6.12
C VAL A 566 18.45 5.14 5.79
N PHE A 567 19.01 4.83 4.62
CA PHE A 567 19.41 3.47 4.27
C PHE A 567 20.44 2.89 5.24
N GLY A 568 21.43 3.67 5.65
CA GLY A 568 22.43 3.28 6.63
C GLY A 568 21.82 2.92 7.99
N ILE A 569 20.80 3.68 8.44
CA ILE A 569 20.05 3.37 9.65
C ILE A 569 19.38 1.99 9.53
N ASP A 570 18.75 1.71 8.39
CA ASP A 570 18.08 0.43 8.16
C ASP A 570 19.06 -0.73 7.98
N ALA A 571 20.24 -0.50 7.42
CA ALA A 571 21.31 -1.49 7.39
C ALA A 571 21.75 -1.88 8.81
N TYR A 572 21.91 -0.90 9.71
CA TYR A 572 22.20 -1.17 11.12
C TYR A 572 21.07 -1.96 11.78
N ARG A 573 19.82 -1.53 11.61
CA ARG A 573 18.66 -2.25 12.19
C ARG A 573 18.55 -3.67 11.65
N THR A 574 18.78 -3.87 10.36
CA THR A 574 18.81 -5.21 9.75
C THR A 574 19.87 -6.09 10.39
N THR A 575 21.03 -5.52 10.70
CA THR A 575 22.11 -6.21 11.42
C THR A 575 21.67 -6.64 12.81
N MET A 576 21.04 -5.74 13.57
CA MET A 576 20.56 -6.01 14.93
C MET A 576 19.33 -6.94 14.99
N HIS A 577 18.74 -7.27 13.84
CA HIS A 577 17.59 -8.15 13.67
C HIS A 577 17.90 -9.33 12.73
N ILE A 578 19.18 -9.65 12.51
CA ILE A 578 19.58 -10.58 11.44
C ILE A 578 18.95 -11.97 11.58
N GLU A 579 18.85 -12.52 12.79
CA GLU A 579 18.21 -13.84 12.98
C GLU A 579 16.71 -13.82 12.63
N GLU A 580 15.99 -12.76 13.02
CA GLU A 580 14.59 -12.54 12.65
C GLU A 580 14.43 -12.49 11.13
N VAL A 581 15.30 -11.72 10.44
CA VAL A 581 15.31 -11.62 8.97
C VAL A 581 15.63 -12.95 8.31
N LEU A 582 16.63 -13.68 8.80
CA LEU A 582 16.99 -15.00 8.30
C LEU A 582 15.88 -16.04 8.56
N ARG A 583 14.93 -15.81 9.46
CA ARG A 583 13.72 -16.65 9.58
C ARG A 583 12.54 -16.17 8.76
N GLY A 584 12.70 -15.09 7.99
CA GLY A 584 11.65 -14.51 7.15
C GLY A 584 10.87 -13.39 7.83
N GLY A 585 11.29 -12.97 9.02
CA GLY A 585 10.63 -11.93 9.80
C GLY A 585 10.84 -10.53 9.20
N PRO A 586 9.90 -9.61 9.47
CA PRO A 586 9.93 -8.25 8.94
C PRO A 586 10.77 -7.32 9.81
N ILE A 587 11.14 -6.17 9.24
CA ILE A 587 11.73 -5.04 9.94
C ILE A 587 10.92 -3.79 9.63
N PHE A 588 10.52 -3.07 10.68
CA PHE A 588 9.91 -1.75 10.56
C PHE A 588 10.96 -0.68 10.28
N GLY A 589 11.56 -0.66 9.09
CA GLY A 589 12.63 0.28 8.69
C GLY A 589 12.19 1.74 8.59
N TYR A 590 13.14 2.65 8.44
CA TYR A 590 12.93 4.06 8.14
C TYR A 590 12.76 4.33 6.64
N THR A 591 13.17 3.40 5.79
CA THR A 591 12.92 3.39 4.34
C THR A 591 11.55 2.80 3.99
N GLY A 592 11.01 1.92 4.82
CA GLY A 592 9.68 1.31 4.69
C GLY A 592 9.55 0.08 5.57
N TYR A 593 8.42 -0.63 5.45
CA TYR A 593 8.25 -1.95 6.06
C TYR A 593 9.00 -2.99 5.21
N LEU A 594 10.06 -3.59 5.74
CA LEU A 594 10.99 -4.44 5.00
C LEU A 594 10.73 -5.91 5.32
N ARG A 595 10.62 -6.76 4.30
CA ARG A 595 10.47 -8.21 4.48
C ARG A 595 11.30 -8.97 3.44
N PRO A 596 12.02 -10.02 3.83
CA PRO A 596 12.72 -10.86 2.87
C PRO A 596 11.72 -11.62 1.98
N ASP A 597 11.95 -11.60 0.67
CA ASP A 597 11.31 -12.52 -0.27
C ASP A 597 11.93 -13.92 -0.22
N GLU A 598 11.45 -14.82 -1.08
CA GLU A 598 11.95 -16.20 -1.18
C GLU A 598 13.44 -16.27 -1.56
N GLN A 599 13.96 -15.24 -2.21
CA GLN A 599 15.36 -15.12 -2.63
C GLN A 599 16.19 -14.25 -1.67
N ARG A 600 15.65 -13.88 -0.50
CA ARG A 600 16.28 -13.01 0.52
C ARG A 600 16.59 -11.59 0.03
N ASN A 601 15.86 -11.09 -0.97
CA ASN A 601 15.79 -9.66 -1.18
C ASN A 601 14.89 -9.05 -0.12
N MET A 602 15.37 -8.01 0.56
CA MET A 602 14.52 -7.21 1.43
C MET A 602 13.61 -6.36 0.55
N VAL A 603 12.38 -6.83 0.34
CA VAL A 603 11.33 -6.11 -0.37
C VAL A 603 10.74 -5.08 0.58
N ARG A 604 10.57 -3.87 0.07
CA ARG A 604 10.04 -2.75 0.83
C ARG A 604 8.59 -2.51 0.48
N GLU A 605 7.73 -2.48 1.50
CA GLU A 605 6.41 -1.88 1.38
C GLU A 605 6.49 -0.42 1.82
N PRO A 606 6.31 0.56 0.90
CA PRO A 606 6.34 1.97 1.24
C PRO A 606 5.11 2.38 2.05
N ILE A 607 5.17 3.59 2.61
CA ILE A 607 4.03 4.21 3.27
C ILE A 607 3.36 5.18 2.31
N TRP A 608 2.05 5.29 2.39
CA TRP A 608 1.28 6.24 1.61
C TRP A 608 1.22 7.61 2.26
N GLY A 609 1.45 8.63 1.44
CA GLY A 609 1.26 10.03 1.78
C GLY A 609 0.23 10.69 0.87
N MET A 610 -0.25 11.85 1.32
CA MET A 610 -1.07 12.76 0.53
C MET A 610 -0.60 14.19 0.74
N VAL A 611 -0.75 15.02 -0.29
CA VAL A 611 -0.51 16.46 -0.19
C VAL A 611 -1.76 17.11 0.39
N GLN A 612 -1.60 17.80 1.52
CA GLN A 612 -2.69 18.54 2.16
C GLN A 612 -2.20 19.92 2.63
N GLY A 613 -2.79 20.97 2.09
CA GLY A 613 -2.36 22.35 2.36
C GLY A 613 -0.92 22.58 1.93
N ARG A 614 -0.52 21.99 0.79
CA ARG A 614 0.85 21.98 0.25
C ARG A 614 1.91 21.27 1.09
N ALA A 615 1.51 20.58 2.16
CA ALA A 615 2.41 19.77 2.98
C ALA A 615 2.27 18.29 2.65
N LEU A 616 3.39 17.57 2.65
CA LEU A 616 3.43 16.11 2.59
C LEU A 616 3.00 15.55 3.94
N LYS A 617 1.91 14.78 3.98
CA LYS A 617 1.40 14.17 5.21
C LYS A 617 1.16 12.67 5.03
N PRO A 618 1.29 11.87 6.11
CA PRO A 618 0.81 10.49 6.09
C PRO A 618 -0.67 10.43 5.69
N ARG A 619 -1.01 9.55 4.74
CA ARG A 619 -2.40 9.30 4.36
C ARG A 619 -3.06 8.43 5.42
N LYS A 620 -4.24 8.82 5.92
CA LYS A 620 -4.95 8.06 6.98
C LYS A 620 -5.89 6.98 6.46
N HIS A 621 -6.44 7.18 5.26
CA HIS A 621 -7.31 6.25 4.54
C HIS A 621 -7.47 6.76 3.09
N ILE A 622 -7.95 5.88 2.22
CA ILE A 622 -8.16 6.16 0.79
C ILE A 622 -9.39 7.05 0.57
N ILE A 623 -10.44 6.88 1.36
CA ILE A 623 -11.76 7.48 1.09
C ILE A 623 -11.98 8.69 1.97
N GLN A 624 -11.73 9.89 1.45
CA GLN A 624 -12.34 11.08 2.05
C GLN A 624 -13.85 11.00 1.82
N SER A 625 -14.63 11.20 2.89
CA SER A 625 -16.10 11.17 2.94
C SER A 625 -16.75 11.59 1.62
N ASP A 626 -17.72 10.79 1.17
CA ASP A 626 -18.62 10.84 -0.01
C ASP A 626 -19.02 12.20 -0.65
N ASP A 627 -18.66 13.35 -0.09
CA ASP A 627 -19.08 14.69 -0.54
C ASP A 627 -18.48 15.14 -1.89
N HIS A 628 -17.45 14.47 -2.41
CA HIS A 628 -16.87 14.84 -3.71
C HIS A 628 -17.26 13.94 -4.89
N ARG A 629 -17.64 12.68 -4.67
CA ARG A 629 -18.10 11.81 -5.76
C ARG A 629 -19.60 11.91 -6.07
N ARG A 630 -20.43 12.41 -5.13
CA ARG A 630 -21.89 12.54 -5.35
C ARG A 630 -22.34 13.85 -6.00
N ASN A 631 -21.46 14.82 -6.23
CA ASN A 631 -21.82 16.08 -6.87
C ASN A 631 -21.61 16.09 -8.40
N LEU A 632 -21.38 14.92 -9.03
CA LEU A 632 -21.10 14.80 -10.47
C LEU A 632 -22.05 13.87 -11.24
N TYR A 633 -23.17 13.44 -10.66
CA TYR A 633 -24.24 12.73 -11.38
C TYR A 633 -25.60 13.41 -11.22
#